data_AF-A0A2T4V4L7-F1
#
_entry.id   AF-A0A2T4V4L7-F1
#
_cell.length_a   1.000
_cell.length_b   1.000
_cell.length_c   1.000
_cell.angle_alpha   90.00
_cell.angle_beta   90.00
_cell.angle_gamma   90.00
#
_symmetry.space_group_name_H-M   'P 1'
#
loop_
_entity.id
_entity.type
_entity.pdbx_description
1 polymer ?
#
loop_
_entity_poly.entity_id
_entity_poly.type
_entity_poly.pdbx_seq_one_letter_code
_entity_poly.pdbx_strand_id
1 'polypeptide(L)'
;MPESSHLHPERFFPVALFSQTAGQDDVVHPGLARSFHERLAPLYAQAPERLRYREFPLSGHMMRPEDWKEAIRDAADWLVRFLAMPRAPHG
;
A
#
# COMPACT_ATOMS: atom_id res chain seq x y z
N MET A 1 -0.23 17.81 12.11
CA MET A 1 0.96 18.40 11.47
C MET A 1 0.63 18.63 10.00
N PRO A 2 0.82 19.83 9.46
CA PRO A 2 0.49 20.17 8.06
C PRO A 2 1.20 19.30 7.01
N GLU A 3 2.34 18.70 7.36
CA GLU A 3 3.20 17.92 6.48
C GLU A 3 2.77 16.44 6.38
N SER A 4 1.78 16.03 7.17
CA SER A 4 1.34 14.63 7.17
C SER A 4 0.80 14.22 5.80
N SER A 5 1.32 13.12 5.27
CA SER A 5 1.06 12.66 3.89
C SER A 5 -0.42 12.45 3.57
N HIS A 6 -1.23 12.04 4.56
CA HIS A 6 -2.67 11.86 4.39
C HIS A 6 -3.44 13.17 4.08
N LEU A 7 -2.82 14.33 4.29
CA LEU A 7 -3.38 15.64 3.92
C LEU A 7 -3.12 16.00 2.45
N HIS A 8 -2.20 15.29 1.78
CA HIS A 8 -1.76 15.59 0.41
C HIS A 8 -1.89 14.37 -0.53
N PRO A 9 -3.09 13.78 -0.67
CA PRO A 9 -3.31 12.59 -1.52
C PRO A 9 -2.90 12.78 -2.99
N GLU A 10 -2.99 14.00 -3.49
CA GLU A 10 -2.62 14.39 -4.86
C GLU A 10 -1.14 14.20 -5.19
N ARG A 11 -0.27 14.08 -4.17
CA ARG A 11 1.17 13.87 -4.36
C ARG A 11 1.55 12.41 -4.58
N PHE A 12 0.61 11.48 -4.43
CA PHE A 12 0.90 10.05 -4.53
C PHE A 12 0.88 9.55 -5.97
N PHE A 13 -0.09 9.98 -6.79
CA PHE A 13 -0.09 9.62 -8.20
C PHE A 13 1.12 10.26 -8.91
N PRO A 14 1.88 9.54 -9.75
CA PRO A 14 1.63 8.19 -10.27
C PRO A 14 2.39 7.07 -9.54
N VAL A 15 2.91 7.25 -8.34
CA VAL A 15 3.64 6.17 -7.61
C VAL A 15 2.75 4.95 -7.42
N ALA A 16 3.29 3.75 -7.60
CA ALA A 16 2.55 2.53 -7.29
C ALA A 16 2.46 2.33 -5.77
N LEU A 17 1.30 2.56 -5.18
CA LEU A 17 1.07 2.49 -3.74
C LEU A 17 0.35 1.20 -3.36
N PHE A 18 0.97 0.44 -2.46
CA PHE A 18 0.36 -0.73 -1.84
C PHE A 18 0.45 -0.63 -0.32
N SER A 19 -0.71 -0.68 0.35
CA SER A 19 -0.79 -0.67 1.81
C SER A 19 -1.40 -1.97 2.31
N GLN A 20 -0.79 -2.52 3.37
CA GLN A 20 -1.21 -3.76 4.02
C GLN A 20 -1.41 -3.47 5.50
N THR A 21 -2.54 -3.88 6.08
CA THR A 21 -2.86 -3.64 7.49
C THR A 21 -3.35 -4.89 8.20
N ALA A 22 -3.09 -4.98 9.50
CA ALA A 22 -3.70 -5.94 10.40
C ALA A 22 -5.06 -5.43 10.89
N GLY A 23 -6.11 -6.24 10.76
CA GLY A 23 -7.50 -5.84 11.03
C GLY A 23 -7.82 -5.66 12.52
N GLN A 24 -7.08 -6.33 13.39
CA GLN A 24 -7.20 -6.25 14.85
C GLN A 24 -6.03 -5.48 15.48
N ASP A 25 -5.29 -4.70 14.69
CA ASP A 25 -4.21 -3.86 15.21
C ASP A 25 -4.78 -2.70 16.04
N ASP A 26 -4.52 -2.74 17.33
CA ASP A 26 -4.92 -1.73 18.33
C ASP A 26 -3.86 -0.63 18.51
N VAL A 27 -2.66 -0.81 17.94
CA VAL A 27 -1.58 0.18 17.93
C VAL A 27 -1.68 1.08 16.70
N VAL A 28 -1.86 0.47 15.53
CA VAL A 28 -1.97 1.14 14.23
C VAL A 28 -3.27 0.73 13.56
N HIS A 29 -4.35 1.39 13.97
CA HIS A 29 -5.70 1.05 13.52
C HIS A 29 -5.83 1.10 11.98
N PRO A 30 -6.38 0.06 11.31
CA PRO A 30 -6.42 -0.06 9.85
C PRO A 30 -7.28 1.01 9.17
N GLY A 31 -8.26 1.56 9.89
CA GLY A 31 -9.24 2.52 9.36
C GLY A 31 -8.64 3.75 8.68
N LEU A 32 -7.49 4.25 9.18
CA LEU A 32 -6.83 5.40 8.55
C LEU A 32 -6.27 5.04 7.17
N ALA A 33 -5.63 3.87 7.03
CA ALA A 33 -5.12 3.42 5.73
C ALA A 33 -6.27 3.13 4.76
N ARG A 34 -7.36 2.49 5.23
CA ARG A 34 -8.55 2.21 4.44
C ARG A 34 -9.19 3.50 3.88
N SER A 35 -9.50 4.45 4.75
CA SER A 35 -10.11 5.73 4.35
C SER A 35 -9.19 6.56 3.43
N PHE A 36 -7.88 6.44 3.60
CA PHE A 36 -6.92 7.09 2.71
C PHE A 36 -6.94 6.46 1.30
N HIS A 37 -7.01 5.13 1.19
CA HIS A 37 -7.14 4.44 -0.10
C HIS A 37 -8.45 4.78 -0.83
N GLU A 38 -9.56 4.91 -0.10
CA GLU A 38 -10.83 5.38 -0.67
C GLU A 38 -10.69 6.78 -1.28
N ARG A 39 -9.95 7.68 -0.60
CA ARG A 39 -9.66 9.03 -1.12
C ARG A 39 -8.71 9.03 -2.32
N LEU A 40 -7.80 8.06 -2.41
CA LEU A 40 -6.87 7.90 -3.53
C LEU A 40 -7.53 7.30 -4.77
N ALA A 41 -8.57 6.47 -4.61
CA ALA A 41 -9.17 5.73 -5.72
C ALA A 41 -9.57 6.60 -6.93
N PRO A 42 -10.20 7.79 -6.78
CA PRO A 42 -10.47 8.67 -7.91
C PRO A 42 -9.21 9.20 -8.62
N LEU A 43 -8.12 9.44 -7.86
CA LEU A 43 -6.85 9.96 -8.41
C LEU A 43 -6.10 8.90 -9.23
N TYR A 44 -6.31 7.63 -8.92
CA TYR A 44 -5.75 6.49 -9.63
C TYR A 44 -6.66 5.93 -10.72
N ALA A 45 -7.79 6.57 -11.03
CA ALA A 45 -8.77 6.05 -12.00
C ALA A 45 -8.18 5.72 -13.39
N GLN A 46 -7.10 6.41 -13.79
CA GLN A 46 -6.40 6.17 -15.06
C GLN A 46 -5.37 5.04 -15.01
N ALA A 47 -4.98 4.58 -13.81
CA ALA A 47 -4.04 3.49 -13.58
C ALA A 47 -4.39 2.75 -12.29
N PRO A 48 -5.59 2.14 -12.19
CA PRO A 48 -6.09 1.54 -10.95
C PRO A 48 -5.21 0.39 -10.46
N GLU A 49 -4.47 -0.26 -11.36
CA GLU A 49 -3.52 -1.32 -11.02
C GLU A 49 -2.34 -0.85 -10.17
N ARG A 50 -2.09 0.47 -10.11
CA ARG A 50 -1.02 1.11 -9.30
C ARG A 50 -1.49 1.45 -7.88
N LEU A 51 -2.73 1.14 -7.51
CA LEU A 51 -3.25 1.33 -6.15
C LEU A 51 -3.80 0.01 -5.61
N ARG A 52 -3.29 -0.43 -4.46
CA ARG A 52 -3.80 -1.63 -3.79
C ARG A 52 -3.88 -1.44 -2.29
N TYR A 53 -4.96 -1.93 -1.69
CA TYR A 53 -5.11 -2.05 -0.24
C TYR A 53 -5.44 -3.50 0.11
N ARG A 54 -4.81 -4.02 1.16
CA ARG A 54 -5.10 -5.35 1.70
C ARG A 54 -5.18 -5.30 3.21
N GLU A 55 -6.16 -5.98 3.77
CA GLU A 55 -6.34 -6.12 5.21
C GLU A 55 -6.31 -7.60 5.63
N PHE A 56 -5.61 -7.91 6.72
CA PHE A 56 -5.55 -9.23 7.33
C PHE A 56 -6.44 -9.25 8.57
N PRO A 57 -7.72 -9.67 8.45
CA PRO A 57 -8.77 -9.35 9.43
C PRO A 57 -8.60 -10.00 10.81
N LEU A 58 -7.76 -11.04 10.91
CA LEU A 58 -7.55 -11.83 12.13
C LEU A 58 -6.17 -11.59 12.76
N SER A 59 -5.37 -10.70 12.18
CA SER A 59 -4.05 -10.32 12.71
C SER A 59 -4.17 -9.07 13.57
N GLY A 60 -3.48 -9.05 14.71
CA GLY A 60 -3.19 -7.83 15.48
C GLY A 60 -1.86 -7.21 15.07
N HIS A 61 -1.32 -6.29 15.88
CA HIS A 61 -0.05 -5.61 15.60
C HIS A 61 1.09 -6.59 15.30
N MET A 62 1.17 -7.64 16.13
CA MET A 62 1.97 -8.81 15.82
C MET A 62 1.12 -9.76 14.97
N MET A 63 1.36 -9.75 13.67
CA MET A 63 0.59 -10.55 12.72
C MET A 63 0.77 -12.06 12.97
N ARG A 64 -0.26 -12.82 12.59
CA ARG A 64 -0.16 -14.29 12.56
C ARG A 64 0.94 -14.71 11.60
N PRO A 65 1.72 -15.78 11.87
CA PRO A 65 2.85 -16.16 11.03
C PRO A 65 2.50 -16.39 9.56
N GLU A 66 1.32 -16.93 9.28
CA GLU A 66 0.83 -17.21 7.93
C GLU A 66 0.51 -15.91 7.18
N ASP A 67 -0.20 -14.99 7.85
CA ASP A 67 -0.53 -13.67 7.31
C ASP A 67 0.73 -12.84 7.07
N TRP A 68 1.72 -12.93 7.97
CA TRP A 68 2.99 -12.23 7.83
C TRP A 68 3.79 -12.73 6.62
N LYS A 69 3.87 -14.05 6.43
CA LYS A 69 4.51 -14.66 5.25
C LYS A 69 3.82 -14.21 3.96
N GLU A 70 2.50 -14.12 3.96
CA GLU A 70 1.74 -13.65 2.82
C GLU A 70 1.95 -12.15 2.56
N ALA A 71 1.95 -11.32 3.60
CA ALA A 71 2.19 -9.89 3.47
C ALA A 71 3.57 -9.57 2.89
N ILE A 72 4.59 -10.34 3.28
CA ILE A 72 5.94 -10.24 2.70
C ILE A 72 5.93 -10.61 1.21
N ARG A 73 5.26 -11.71 0.85
CA ARG A 73 5.16 -12.15 -0.55
C ARG A 73 4.47 -11.11 -1.42
N ASP A 74 3.32 -10.62 -0.97
CA ASP A 74 2.57 -9.57 -1.66
C ASP A 74 3.40 -8.30 -1.85
N ALA A 75 4.18 -7.90 -0.84
CA ALA A 75 5.07 -6.75 -0.94
C ALA A 75 6.18 -6.99 -1.98
N ALA A 76 6.83 -8.17 -1.95
CA ALA A 76 7.86 -8.52 -2.92
C ALA A 76 7.31 -8.52 -4.36
N ASP A 77 6.14 -9.13 -4.58
CA ASP A 77 5.48 -9.16 -5.89
C ASP A 77 5.14 -7.75 -6.39
N TRP A 78 4.69 -6.86 -5.50
CA TRP A 78 4.44 -5.46 -5.84
C TRP A 78 5.70 -4.72 -6.27
N LEU A 79 6.80 -4.90 -5.54
CA LEU A 79 8.09 -4.29 -5.87
C LEU A 79 8.62 -4.83 -7.21
N VAL A 80 8.56 -6.15 -7.45
CA VAL A 80 8.94 -6.73 -8.74
C VAL A 80 8.13 -6.12 -9.89
N ARG A 81 6.82 -5.95 -9.70
CA ARG A 81 5.92 -5.42 -10.73
C ARG A 81 6.18 -3.94 -11.06
N PHE A 82 6.49 -3.10 -10.07
CA PHE A 82 6.51 -1.64 -10.26
C PHE A 82 7.89 -0.97 -10.08
N LEU A 83 8.89 -1.68 -9.55
CA LEU A 83 10.27 -1.20 -9.42
C LEU A 83 11.25 -1.85 -10.41
N ALA A 84 10.86 -2.89 -11.15
CA ALA A 84 11.74 -3.48 -12.17
C ALA A 84 12.22 -2.37 -13.13
N MET A 85 13.49 -2.00 -12.98
CA MET A 85 14.12 -0.89 -13.68
C MET A 85 13.98 -1.07 -15.19
N PRO A 86 13.72 0.01 -15.97
CA PRO A 86 14.16 0.01 -17.34
C PRO A 86 15.69 -0.20 -17.31
N ARG A 87 16.20 -1.24 -17.99
CA ARG A 87 17.64 -1.27 -18.31
C ARG A 87 17.92 0.02 -19.07
N ALA A 88 18.80 0.88 -18.53
CA ALA A 88 19.34 1.96 -19.33
C ALA A 88 19.96 1.33 -20.59
N PRO A 89 19.62 1.78 -21.81
CA PRO A 89 20.35 1.34 -22.99
C PRO A 89 21.81 1.77 -22.80
N HIS A 90 22.73 0.81 -22.86
CA HIS A 90 24.14 1.11 -23.04
C HIS A 90 24.27 1.77 -24.42
N GLY A 91 24.43 3.09 -24.42
CA GLY A 91 24.94 3.85 -25.56
C GLY A 91 26.45 3.78 -25.63
#